data_AF-A0A932EK19-F1
#
_entry.id   AF-A0A932EK19-F1
#
_cell.length_a   1.000
_cell.length_b   1.000
_cell.length_c   1.000
_cell.angle_alpha   90.00
_cell.angle_beta   90.00
_cell.angle_gamma   90.00
#
_symmetry.space_group_name_H-M   'P 1'
#
loop_
_entity.id
_entity.type
_entity.pdbx_description
1 polymer ?
#
loop_
_entity_poly.entity_id
_entity_poly.type
_entity_poly.pdbx_seq_one_letter_code
_entity_poly.pdbx_strand_id
1 'polypeptide(L)'
;MKCLAWALLSLGLLLAAPTPATAQQGQASAGVTLGRNYPNPFNPETWIPFQLSQQLFDGGHRPVVSLRIYNVLAQLVAIPVLQGSGQLMENLQLDWNG
;
A
#
# COMPACT_ATOMS: atom_id res chain seq x y z
N MET A 1 5.27 32.54 42.26
CA MET A 1 4.17 32.13 41.34
C MET A 1 4.59 32.05 39.87
N LYS A 2 5.53 32.88 39.37
CA LYS A 2 5.95 32.89 37.94
C LYS A 2 6.76 31.66 37.51
N CYS A 3 7.60 31.08 38.39
CA CYS A 3 8.39 29.88 38.05
C CYS A 3 7.54 28.61 37.85
N LEU A 4 6.43 28.48 38.60
CA LEU A 4 5.49 27.37 38.47
C LEU A 4 4.74 27.40 37.13
N ALA A 5 4.36 28.59 36.67
CA ALA A 5 3.71 28.76 35.38
C ALA A 5 4.63 28.34 34.20
N TRP A 6 5.92 28.62 34.31
CA TRP A 6 6.91 28.25 33.29
C TRP A 6 7.19 26.76 33.30
N ALA A 7 7.25 26.13 34.49
CA ALA A 7 7.38 24.69 34.63
C ALA A 7 6.20 23.93 34.01
N LEU A 8 4.97 24.42 34.21
CA LEU A 8 3.76 23.82 33.63
C LEU A 8 3.69 24.01 32.10
N LEU A 9 4.12 25.17 31.59
CA LEU A 9 4.24 25.41 30.14
C LEU A 9 5.28 24.49 29.48
N SER A 10 6.44 24.30 30.11
CA SER A 10 7.47 23.37 29.59
C SER A 10 7.00 21.91 29.63
N LEU A 11 6.23 21.53 30.67
CA LEU A 11 5.70 20.17 30.79
C LEU A 11 4.61 19.90 29.74
N GLY A 12 3.74 20.88 29.47
CA GLY A 12 2.74 20.78 28.39
C GLY A 12 3.36 20.66 27.00
N LEU A 13 4.48 21.36 26.76
CA LEU A 13 5.18 21.30 25.47
C LEU A 13 5.92 19.96 25.24
N LEU A 14 6.39 19.31 26.30
CA LEU A 14 7.04 17.99 26.23
C LEU A 14 6.03 16.85 25.96
N LEU A 15 4.76 17.02 26.31
CA LEU A 15 3.70 16.04 26.10
C LEU A 15 3.05 16.11 24.70
N ALA A 16 3.30 17.18 23.95
CA ALA A 16 2.72 17.42 22.62
C ALA A 16 3.70 17.13 21.47
N ALA A 17 4.78 16.36 21.72
CA ALA A 17 5.71 15.98 20.68
C ALA A 17 4.95 15.20 19.58
N PRO A 18 4.97 15.65 18.32
CA PRO A 18 4.33 14.92 17.25
C PRO A 18 5.00 13.56 17.13
N THR A 19 4.23 12.50 17.34
CA THR A 19 4.67 11.14 17.00
C THR A 19 5.02 11.15 15.52
N PRO A 20 6.21 10.68 15.11
CA PRO A 20 6.53 10.58 13.70
C PRO A 20 5.43 9.74 13.04
N ALA A 21 4.75 10.33 12.06
CA ALA A 21 3.80 9.60 11.24
C ALA A 21 4.62 8.53 10.52
N THR A 22 4.53 7.30 11.01
CA THR A 22 5.06 6.14 10.30
C THR A 22 4.41 6.19 8.92
N ALA A 23 5.22 6.32 7.87
CA ALA A 23 4.74 6.08 6.53
C ALA A 23 4.01 4.73 6.57
N GLN A 24 2.78 4.70 6.05
CA GLN A 24 1.94 3.51 6.01
C GLN A 24 2.58 2.54 5.01
N GLN A 25 3.73 1.96 5.36
CA GLN A 25 4.26 0.78 4.72
C GLN A 25 3.27 -0.32 5.07
N GLY A 26 2.31 -0.53 4.15
CA GLY A 26 1.43 -1.68 4.23
C GLY A 26 2.31 -2.91 4.47
N GLN A 27 1.97 -3.68 5.50
CA GLN A 27 2.65 -4.93 5.81
C GLN A 27 2.69 -5.75 4.52
N ALA A 28 3.87 -5.87 3.89
CA ALA A 28 4.00 -6.70 2.72
C ALA A 28 3.73 -8.13 3.17
N SER A 29 2.61 -8.71 2.75
CA SER A 29 2.32 -10.12 2.99
C SER A 29 3.49 -10.94 2.44
N ALA A 30 3.98 -11.89 3.22
CA ALA A 30 5.07 -12.76 2.81
C ALA A 30 4.73 -13.37 1.43
N GLY A 31 5.65 -13.23 0.47
CA GLY A 31 5.48 -13.75 -0.88
C GLY A 31 4.76 -12.81 -1.87
N VAL A 32 4.46 -11.56 -1.52
CA VAL A 32 3.89 -10.57 -2.46
C VAL A 32 4.83 -9.38 -2.60
N THR A 33 5.18 -9.04 -3.85
CA THR A 33 5.94 -7.82 -4.17
C THR A 33 5.11 -6.94 -5.10
N LEU A 34 5.09 -5.63 -4.83
CA LEU A 34 4.48 -4.62 -5.67
C LEU A 34 5.57 -3.66 -6.14
N GLY A 35 5.72 -3.53 -7.45
CA GLY A 35 6.68 -2.62 -8.06
C GLY A 35 6.13 -1.21 -8.24
N ARG A 36 6.97 -0.32 -8.79
CA ARG A 36 6.59 1.07 -9.04
C ARG A 36 5.75 1.18 -10.30
N ASN A 37 4.80 2.12 -10.30
CA ASN A 37 4.06 2.46 -11.50
C ASN A 37 4.98 3.12 -12.54
N TYR A 38 4.91 2.67 -13.80
CA TYR A 38 5.66 3.26 -14.90
C TYR A 38 4.87 3.16 -16.22
N PRO A 39 4.86 4.23 -17.05
CA PRO A 39 5.43 5.57 -16.80
C PRO A 39 4.67 6.38 -15.73
N ASN A 40 5.33 7.32 -15.04
CA ASN A 40 4.75 8.17 -13.99
C ASN A 40 5.36 9.59 -13.97
N PRO A 41 4.58 10.70 -13.95
CA PRO A 41 3.21 10.92 -14.43
C PRO A 41 3.20 11.97 -15.56
N PHE A 42 3.69 11.58 -16.74
CA PHE A 42 3.54 12.39 -17.95
C PHE A 42 2.62 11.73 -18.99
N ASN A 43 2.26 10.45 -18.82
CA ASN A 43 1.42 9.67 -19.73
C ASN A 43 0.12 9.24 -19.05
N PRO A 44 -1.03 9.21 -19.75
CA PRO A 44 -2.33 8.82 -19.18
C PRO A 44 -2.44 7.32 -18.87
N GLU A 45 -1.56 6.48 -19.44
CA GLU A 45 -1.48 5.04 -19.17
C GLU A 45 -0.22 4.72 -18.37
N THR A 46 -0.37 3.92 -17.31
CA THR A 46 0.72 3.48 -16.43
C THR A 46 0.52 2.01 -16.05
N TRP A 47 1.62 1.27 -15.92
CA TRP A 47 1.64 -0.14 -15.53
C TRP A 47 2.23 -0.30 -14.14
N ILE A 48 1.66 -1.21 -13.34
CA ILE A 48 2.14 -1.51 -11.98
C ILE A 48 2.54 -2.99 -11.96
N PRO A 49 3.84 -3.33 -12.02
CA PRO A 49 4.26 -4.72 -11.94
C PRO A 49 4.05 -5.26 -10.53
N PHE A 50 3.73 -6.54 -10.42
CA PHE A 50 3.64 -7.25 -9.15
C PHE A 50 4.17 -8.68 -9.31
N GLN A 51 4.57 -9.31 -8.21
CA GLN A 51 5.02 -10.68 -8.18
C GLN A 51 4.38 -11.42 -6.99
N LEU A 52 4.03 -12.68 -7.23
CA LEU A 52 3.59 -13.63 -6.23
C LEU A 52 4.63 -14.75 -6.15
N SER A 53 5.06 -15.11 -4.95
CA SER A 53 6.01 -16.20 -4.74
C SER A 53 5.34 -17.54 -5.05
N GLN A 54 6.10 -18.49 -5.61
CA GLN A 54 5.62 -19.83 -5.94
C GLN A 54 4.94 -20.54 -4.76
N GLN A 55 5.41 -20.31 -3.53
CA GLN A 55 4.87 -20.91 -2.31
C GLN A 55 3.38 -20.60 -2.08
N LEU A 56 2.85 -19.52 -2.68
CA LEU A 56 1.43 -19.18 -2.62
C LEU A 56 0.55 -20.11 -3.46
N PHE A 57 1.16 -20.94 -4.32
CA PHE A 57 0.49 -21.88 -5.21
C PHE A 57 0.71 -23.35 -4.81
N ASP A 58 1.51 -23.61 -3.76
CA ASP A 58 1.81 -24.96 -3.29
C ASP A 58 0.54 -25.73 -2.92
N GLY A 59 0.52 -27.05 -3.12
CA GLY A 59 -0.63 -27.90 -2.77
C GLY A 59 -1.91 -27.61 -3.58
N GLY A 60 -1.79 -26.98 -4.75
CA GLY A 60 -2.93 -26.65 -5.62
C GLY A 60 -3.68 -25.39 -5.20
N HIS A 61 -3.13 -24.60 -4.28
CA HIS A 61 -3.71 -23.31 -3.92
C HIS A 61 -3.67 -22.35 -5.12
N ARG A 62 -4.73 -21.54 -5.24
CA ARG A 62 -4.82 -20.49 -6.24
C ARG A 62 -5.14 -19.17 -5.53
N PRO A 63 -4.16 -18.25 -5.40
CA PRO A 63 -4.35 -17.02 -4.67
C PRO A 63 -5.43 -16.15 -5.33
N VAL A 64 -6.25 -15.51 -4.48
CA VAL A 64 -7.25 -14.53 -4.89
C VAL A 64 -6.65 -13.14 -4.68
N VAL A 65 -6.56 -12.36 -5.76
CA VAL A 65 -5.79 -11.12 -5.79
C VAL A 65 -6.69 -9.94 -6.12
N SER A 66 -6.50 -8.85 -5.39
CA SER A 66 -7.10 -7.55 -5.68
C SER A 66 -6.02 -6.48 -5.72
N LEU A 67 -6.10 -5.57 -6.68
CA LEU A 67 -5.29 -4.35 -6.71
C LEU A 67 -6.23 -3.15 -6.74
N ARG A 68 -6.06 -2.23 -5.79
CA ARG A 68 -6.92 -1.06 -5.62
C ARG A 68 -6.05 0.18 -5.49
N ILE A 69 -6.33 1.18 -6.31
CA ILE A 69 -5.61 2.44 -6.32
C ILE A 69 -6.43 3.44 -5.52
N TYR A 70 -5.83 3.97 -4.48
CA TYR A 70 -6.42 5.00 -3.63
C TYR A 70 -5.70 6.32 -3.85
N ASN A 71 -6.43 7.43 -3.77
CA ASN A 71 -5.82 8.75 -3.70
C ASN A 71 -5.29 9.03 -2.27
N VAL A 72 -4.65 10.20 -2.10
CA VAL A 72 -4.09 10.63 -0.80
C VAL A 72 -5.15 10.86 0.29
N LEU A 73 -6.43 10.94 -0.08
CA LEU A 73 -7.57 11.03 0.83
C LEU A 73 -8.14 9.65 1.17
N ALA A 74 -7.44 8.56 0.81
CA ALA A 74 -7.87 7.17 0.96
C ALA A 74 -9.18 6.82 0.22
N GLN A 75 -9.51 7.55 -0.84
CA GLN A 75 -10.66 7.25 -1.70
C GLN A 75 -10.23 6.33 -2.85
N LEU A 76 -11.00 5.28 -3.12
CA LEU A 76 -10.77 4.39 -4.27
C LEU A 76 -10.94 5.19 -5.57
N VAL A 77 -9.91 5.23 -6.41
CA VAL A 77 -9.94 5.94 -7.70
C VAL A 77 -9.86 5.01 -8.90
N ALA A 78 -9.32 3.79 -8.74
CA ALA A 78 -9.28 2.80 -9.81
C ALA A 78 -9.08 1.37 -9.29
N ILE A 79 -9.60 0.42 -10.07
CA ILE A 79 -9.22 -1.00 -10.05
C ILE A 79 -8.59 -1.27 -11.42
N PRO A 80 -7.29 -1.64 -11.50
CA PRO A 80 -6.60 -1.82 -12.76
C PRO A 80 -7.04 -3.13 -13.44
N VAL A 81 -6.77 -3.22 -14.73
CA VAL A 81 -6.94 -4.44 -15.52
C VAL A 81 -5.66 -5.28 -15.50
N LEU A 82 -5.80 -6.60 -15.37
CA LEU A 82 -4.68 -7.52 -15.49
C LEU A 82 -4.24 -7.60 -16.95
N GLN A 83 -2.96 -7.38 -17.20
CA GLN A 83 -2.38 -7.52 -18.53
C GLN A 83 -2.51 -8.97 -19.04
N GLY A 84 -2.94 -9.13 -20.30
CA GLY A 84 -3.16 -10.44 -20.92
C GLY A 84 -4.62 -10.91 -20.85
N SER A 85 -5.23 -10.96 -19.66
CA SER A 85 -6.64 -11.36 -19.52
C SER A 85 -7.64 -10.22 -19.75
N GLY A 86 -7.23 -8.97 -19.48
CA GLY A 86 -8.10 -7.79 -19.52
C GLY A 86 -9.14 -7.73 -18.39
N GLN A 87 -9.11 -8.69 -17.45
CA GLN A 87 -10.03 -8.72 -16.31
C GLN A 87 -9.63 -7.67 -15.28
N LEU A 88 -10.61 -7.09 -14.59
CA LEU A 88 -10.36 -6.23 -13.44
C LEU A 88 -9.65 -7.03 -12.33
N MET A 89 -8.64 -6.43 -11.72
CA MET A 89 -7.96 -7.01 -10.55
C MET A 89 -8.79 -6.83 -9.28
N GLU A 90 -9.96 -7.46 -9.24
CA GLU A 90 -10.83 -7.52 -8.08
C GLU A 90 -11.26 -8.96 -7.83
N ASN A 91 -10.80 -9.51 -6.70
CA ASN A 91 -11.02 -10.90 -6.30
C ASN A 91 -10.69 -11.90 -7.41
N LEU A 92 -9.62 -11.63 -8.17
CA LEU A 92 -9.23 -12.43 -9.32
C LEU A 92 -8.39 -13.62 -8.86
N GLN A 93 -8.85 -14.83 -9.17
CA GLN A 93 -8.07 -16.04 -8.93
C GLN A 93 -6.99 -16.17 -10.01
N LEU A 94 -5.73 -16.31 -9.58
CA LEU A 94 -4.60 -16.43 -10.49
C LEU A 94 -4.03 -17.85 -10.50
N ASP A 95 -3.59 -18.26 -11.69
CA ASP A 95 -2.81 -19.46 -11.90
C ASP A 95 -1.32 -19.13 -11.90
N TRP A 96 -0.49 -20.11 -11.52
CA TRP A 96 0.96 -19.98 -11.62
C TRP A 96 1.37 -19.85 -13.08
N ASN A 97 2.19 -18.85 -13.40
CA ASN A 97 2.59 -18.53 -14.76
C ASN A 97 4.06 -18.80 -15.09
N GLY A 98 4.89 -19.28 -14.15
CA GLY A 98 6.27 -19.69 -14.46
C GLY A 98 7.27 -19.47 -13.35
#